data_AF-A0A4D4MV92-F1
#
_entry.id   AF-A0A4D4MV92-F1
#
_cell.length_a   1.000
_cell.length_b   1.000
_cell.length_c   1.000
_cell.angle_alpha   90.00
_cell.angle_beta   90.00
_cell.angle_gamma   90.00
#
_symmetry.space_group_name_H-M   'P 1'
#
loop_
_entity.id
_entity.type
_entity.pdbx_description
1 polymer ?
#
loop_
_entity_poly.entity_id
_entity_poly.type
_entity_poly.pdbx_seq_one_letter_code
_entity_poly.pdbx_strand_id
1 'polypeptide(L)'
;MRLRRQERISAPDNPLRLWTVLDEAALRRVVGNRSLMREQLEHLVEQSQLPHVTVQVIPFDMGAHPGLNGQYAILEFPDAADSSVVYIEGVTSDLYLEKAADVQKYSVMYEHLRAQALNVEQSRQFIADIAKEYAR
;
A
#
# COMPACT_ATOMS: atom_id res chain seq x y z
N MET A 1 5.62 -15.26 4.72
CA MET A 1 5.04 -13.93 5.04
C MET A 1 3.96 -13.50 4.04
N ARG A 2 4.20 -13.49 2.72
CA ARG A 2 3.20 -13.10 1.69
C ARG A 2 1.84 -13.79 1.83
N LEU A 3 1.82 -15.13 1.89
CA LEU A 3 0.59 -15.93 1.98
C LEU A 3 -0.21 -15.62 3.25
N ARG A 4 0.45 -15.55 4.42
CA ARG A 4 -0.21 -15.19 5.68
C ARG A 4 -0.84 -13.79 5.66
N ARG A 5 -0.22 -12.81 4.98
CA ARG A 5 -0.81 -11.48 4.81
C ARG A 5 -2.05 -11.54 3.91
N GLN A 6 -1.99 -12.30 2.81
CA GLN A 6 -3.15 -12.50 1.91
C GLN A 6 -4.31 -13.21 2.61
N GLU A 7 -4.02 -14.24 3.40
CA GLU A 7 -5.02 -14.95 4.22
C GLU A 7 -5.75 -14.02 5.18
N ARG A 8 -5.07 -13.03 5.77
CA ARG A 8 -5.68 -12.03 6.65
C ARG A 8 -6.57 -11.03 5.91
N ILE A 9 -6.23 -10.68 4.67
CA ILE A 9 -7.06 -9.82 3.82
C ILE A 9 -8.37 -10.53 3.45
N SER A 10 -8.30 -11.83 3.17
CA SER A 10 -9.45 -12.64 2.75
C SER A 10 -10.12 -13.40 3.90
N ALA A 11 -9.84 -13.04 5.15
CA ALA A 11 -10.40 -13.73 6.31
C ALA A 11 -11.93 -13.58 6.33
N PRO A 12 -12.70 -14.68 6.54
CA PRO A 12 -14.17 -14.63 6.49
C PRO A 12 -14.76 -13.80 7.63
N ASP A 13 -14.14 -13.84 8.81
CA ASP A 13 -14.54 -13.07 9.98
C ASP A 13 -13.51 -11.96 10.25
N ASN A 14 -13.99 -10.71 10.26
CA ASN A 14 -13.18 -9.49 10.50
C ASN A 14 -11.94 -9.40 9.58
N PRO A 15 -12.13 -9.22 8.25
CA PRO A 15 -11.03 -9.11 7.31
C PRO A 15 -10.15 -7.90 7.63
N LEU A 16 -8.86 -8.01 7.37
CA LEU A 16 -7.92 -6.90 7.52
C LEU A 16 -8.35 -5.73 6.64
N ARG A 17 -8.75 -4.61 7.25
CA ARG A 17 -8.92 -3.34 6.53
C ARG A 17 -7.54 -2.84 6.09
N LEU A 18 -7.36 -2.71 4.78
CA LEU A 18 -6.09 -2.30 4.18
C LEU A 18 -6.29 -1.02 3.39
N TRP A 19 -5.55 0.02 3.73
CA TRP A 19 -5.41 1.21 2.88
C TRP A 19 -3.94 1.37 2.52
N THR A 20 -3.65 1.30 1.23
CA THR A 20 -2.30 1.47 0.70
C THR A 20 -2.23 2.63 -0.26
N VAL A 21 -1.13 3.39 -0.16
CA VAL A 21 -0.75 4.43 -1.11
C VAL A 21 0.54 3.96 -1.78
N LEU A 22 0.47 3.69 -3.08
CA LEU A 22 1.55 3.12 -3.86
C LEU A 22 2.22 4.19 -4.72
N ASP A 23 3.54 4.15 -4.79
CA ASP A 23 4.31 4.94 -5.75
C ASP A 23 4.24 4.28 -7.14
N GLU A 24 4.10 5.08 -8.20
CA GLU A 24 4.12 4.58 -9.58
C GLU A 24 5.37 3.74 -9.89
N ALA A 25 6.53 4.06 -9.30
CA ALA A 25 7.74 3.27 -9.47
C ALA A 25 7.56 1.81 -9.02
N ALA A 26 6.75 1.56 -7.99
CA ALA A 26 6.46 0.21 -7.52
C ALA A 26 5.65 -0.60 -8.54
N LEU A 27 4.79 0.07 -9.33
CA LEU A 27 3.95 -0.57 -10.36
C LEU A 27 4.73 -0.81 -11.67
N ARG A 28 5.72 0.05 -11.97
CA ARG A 28 6.50 -0.02 -13.21
C ARG A 28 7.81 -0.79 -13.10
N ARG A 29 8.32 -1.04 -11.89
CA ARG A 29 9.55 -1.81 -11.68
C ARG A 29 9.30 -3.29 -11.93
N VAL A 30 9.79 -3.80 -13.06
CA VAL A 30 9.63 -5.22 -13.42
C VAL A 30 10.38 -6.11 -12.44
N VAL A 31 9.65 -7.04 -11.83
CA VAL A 31 10.20 -8.14 -11.02
C VAL A 31 9.80 -9.46 -11.68
N GLY A 32 10.79 -10.29 -12.01
CA GLY A 32 10.56 -11.51 -12.80
C GLY A 32 10.41 -11.19 -14.29
N ASN A 33 9.20 -11.31 -14.84
CA ASN A 33 8.94 -11.09 -16.27
C ASN A 33 7.66 -10.26 -16.50
N ARG A 34 7.47 -9.77 -17.74
CA ARG A 34 6.33 -8.92 -18.12
C ARG A 34 4.97 -9.61 -17.94
N SER A 35 4.88 -10.90 -18.26
CA SER A 35 3.63 -11.67 -18.07
C SER A 35 3.24 -11.76 -16.61
N LEU A 36 4.23 -11.99 -15.72
CA LEU A 36 4.00 -12.01 -14.28
C LEU A 36 3.61 -10.63 -13.75
N MET A 37 4.27 -9.56 -14.21
CA MET A 37 3.90 -8.20 -13.83
C MET A 37 2.45 -7.88 -14.20
N ARG A 38 2.03 -8.26 -15.40
CA ARG A 38 0.64 -8.12 -15.83
C ARG A 38 -0.32 -8.84 -14.87
N GLU A 39 -0.07 -10.12 -14.58
CA GLU A 39 -0.90 -10.91 -13.68
C GLU A 39 -0.97 -10.28 -12.27
N GLN A 40 0.15 -9.78 -11.75
CA GLN A 40 0.19 -9.11 -10.44
C GLN A 40 -0.64 -7.80 -10.44
N LEU A 41 -0.57 -7.01 -11.51
CA LEU A 41 -1.33 -5.75 -11.61
C LEU A 41 -2.83 -6.01 -11.82
N GLU A 42 -3.19 -6.99 -12.64
CA GLU A 42 -4.58 -7.44 -12.79
C GLU A 42 -5.14 -7.91 -11.44
N HIS A 43 -4.39 -8.73 -10.70
CA HIS A 43 -4.78 -9.16 -9.36
C HIS A 43 -4.91 -7.99 -8.39
N LEU A 44 -4.01 -6.99 -8.44
CA LEU A 44 -4.11 -5.80 -7.60
C LEU A 44 -5.40 -5.01 -7.87
N VAL A 45 -5.80 -4.88 -9.15
CA VAL A 45 -7.08 -4.27 -9.53
C VAL A 45 -8.24 -5.06 -8.94
N GLU A 46 -8.24 -6.39 -9.04
CA GLU A 46 -9.29 -7.24 -8.45
C GLU A 46 -9.38 -7.05 -6.92
N GLN A 47 -8.24 -7.09 -6.21
CA GLN A 47 -8.23 -6.92 -4.75
C GLN A 47 -8.73 -5.53 -4.32
N SER A 48 -8.45 -4.48 -5.11
CA SER A 48 -8.92 -3.12 -4.85
C SER A 48 -10.44 -2.91 -5.00
N GLN A 49 -11.17 -3.94 -5.44
CA GLN A 49 -12.64 -3.94 -5.49
C GLN A 49 -13.27 -4.45 -4.19
N LEU A 50 -12.47 -5.07 -3.30
CA LEU A 50 -12.96 -5.49 -1.99
C LEU A 50 -13.32 -4.27 -1.14
N PRO A 51 -14.45 -4.29 -0.41
CA PRO A 51 -14.92 -3.12 0.34
C PRO A 51 -14.00 -2.69 1.49
N HIS A 52 -13.13 -3.59 1.94
CA HIS A 52 -12.15 -3.35 3.00
C HIS A 52 -10.72 -3.08 2.47
N VAL A 53 -10.54 -2.98 1.16
CA VAL A 53 -9.25 -2.71 0.52
C VAL A 53 -9.32 -1.41 -0.28
N THR A 54 -8.49 -0.44 0.09
CA THR A 54 -8.33 0.83 -0.63
C THR A 54 -6.91 0.90 -1.18
N VAL A 55 -6.79 1.10 -2.49
CA VAL A 55 -5.52 1.29 -3.19
C VAL A 55 -5.55 2.66 -3.83
N GLN A 56 -4.56 3.48 -3.53
CA GLN A 56 -4.32 4.75 -4.20
C GLN A 56 -2.91 4.79 -4.78
N VAL A 57 -2.72 5.55 -5.85
CA VAL A 57 -1.44 5.68 -6.55
C VAL A 57 -0.97 7.13 -6.53
N ILE A 58 0.32 7.33 -6.24
CA ILE A 58 1.02 8.59 -6.46
C ILE A 58 1.75 8.50 -7.81
N PRO A 59 1.29 9.23 -8.83
CA PRO A 59 1.93 9.27 -10.14
C PRO A 59 3.20 10.14 -10.14
N PHE A 60 4.09 9.93 -11.11
CA PHE A 60 5.36 10.65 -11.22
C PHE A 60 5.21 12.16 -11.43
N ASP A 61 4.12 12.59 -12.05
CA ASP A 61 3.84 14.00 -12.31
C ASP A 61 3.55 14.81 -11.03
N MET A 62 3.21 14.15 -9.92
CA MET A 62 3.06 14.77 -8.60
C MET A 62 4.39 15.23 -7.99
N GLY A 63 5.53 14.75 -8.50
CA GLY A 63 6.85 15.18 -8.05
C GLY A 63 7.23 14.66 -6.67
N ALA A 64 7.96 15.45 -5.88
CA ALA A 64 8.51 15.01 -4.61
C ALA A 64 7.43 14.88 -3.52
N HIS A 65 7.34 13.70 -2.90
CA HIS A 65 6.43 13.43 -1.78
C HIS A 65 7.14 12.72 -0.62
N PRO A 66 6.59 12.75 0.61
CA PRO A 66 7.25 12.17 1.78
C PRO A 66 7.53 10.66 1.70
N GLY A 67 6.79 9.93 0.86
CA GLY A 67 6.92 8.49 0.65
C GLY A 67 8.22 8.10 -0.05
N LEU A 68 8.92 9.04 -0.68
CA LEU A 68 10.25 8.82 -1.28
C LEU A 68 11.31 8.40 -0.25
N ASN A 69 11.10 8.72 1.03
CA ASN A 69 12.03 8.40 2.11
C ASN A 69 11.97 6.93 2.57
N GLY A 70 11.02 6.14 2.06
CA GLY A 70 10.92 4.71 2.32
C GLY A 70 9.51 4.23 2.66
N GLN A 71 9.33 2.92 2.60
CA GLN A 71 8.07 2.25 2.96
C GLN A 71 7.90 2.15 4.49
N TYR A 72 6.67 2.28 4.95
CA TYR A 72 6.27 2.00 6.33
C TYR A 72 4.80 1.57 6.35
N ALA A 73 4.39 0.92 7.43
CA ALA A 73 3.00 0.58 7.70
C ALA A 73 2.58 1.11 9.06
N ILE A 74 1.36 1.61 9.16
CA ILE A 74 0.72 1.93 10.44
C ILE A 74 -0.24 0.80 10.76
N LEU A 75 -0.02 0.12 11.88
CA LEU A 75 -0.83 -0.98 12.36
C LEU A 75 -1.78 -0.47 13.43
N GLU A 76 -3.08 -0.60 13.18
CA GLU A 76 -4.14 -0.27 14.11
C GLU A 76 -4.82 -1.56 14.59
N PHE A 77 -5.07 -1.63 15.90
CA PHE A 77 -5.64 -2.80 16.55
C PHE A 77 -7.06 -2.47 17.05
N PRO A 78 -7.96 -3.46 17.08
CA PRO A 78 -9.36 -3.23 17.46
C PRO A 78 -9.54 -2.96 18.96
N ASP A 79 -8.61 -3.40 19.80
CA ASP A 79 -8.65 -3.13 21.23
C ASP A 79 -8.09 -1.73 21.51
N ALA A 80 -8.85 -0.90 22.21
CA ALA A 80 -8.44 0.45 22.59
C ALA A 80 -7.26 0.46 23.57
N ALA A 81 -6.97 -0.68 24.23
CA ALA A 81 -5.79 -0.85 25.06
C ALA A 81 -4.50 -1.03 24.24
N ASP A 82 -4.61 -1.46 22.99
CA ASP A 82 -3.47 -1.67 22.11
C ASP A 82 -3.08 -0.36 21.42
N SER A 83 -1.82 0.05 21.60
CA SER A 83 -1.28 1.25 20.93
C SER A 83 -1.06 0.97 19.46
N SER A 84 -1.38 1.94 18.58
CA SER A 84 -1.01 1.85 17.17
C SER A 84 0.51 1.79 17.02
N VAL A 85 0.98 1.03 16.05
CA VAL A 85 2.42 0.78 15.86
C VAL A 85 2.83 1.16 14.44
N VAL A 86 3.90 1.93 14.30
CA VAL A 86 4.55 2.12 12.99
C VAL A 86 5.57 1.01 12.82
N TYR A 87 5.43 0.25 11.74
CA TYR A 87 6.37 -0.76 11.30
C TYR A 87 7.18 -0.23 10.12
N ILE A 88 8.50 -0.25 10.27
CA ILE A 88 9.45 0.11 9.22
C ILE A 88 10.36 -1.09 8.99
N GLU A 89 10.26 -1.66 7.79
CA GLU A 89 11.10 -2.78 7.37
C GLU A 89 12.51 -2.27 7.05
N GLY A 90 13.49 -2.75 7.78
CA GLY A 90 14.89 -2.38 7.61
C GLY A 90 15.70 -3.51 6.96
N VAL A 91 16.85 -3.15 6.38
CA VAL A 91 17.73 -4.13 5.70
C VAL A 91 18.33 -5.14 6.69
N THR A 92 18.67 -4.69 7.90
CA THR A 92 19.30 -5.52 8.94
C THR A 92 18.37 -5.81 10.12
N SER A 93 17.44 -4.90 10.41
CA SER A 93 16.51 -5.02 11.52
C SER A 93 15.26 -4.23 11.24
N ASP A 94 14.12 -4.80 11.61
CA ASP A 94 12.85 -4.09 11.61
C ASP A 94 12.76 -3.11 12.79
N LEU A 95 12.09 -1.98 12.57
CA LEU A 95 11.85 -0.97 13.58
C LEU A 95 10.35 -0.85 13.86
N TYR A 96 10.01 -0.97 15.14
CA TYR A 96 8.66 -0.80 15.67
C TYR A 96 8.62 0.48 16.51
N LEU A 97 7.78 1.43 16.13
CA LEU A 97 7.60 2.68 16.86
C LEU A 97 6.21 2.68 17.51
N GLU A 98 6.20 2.66 18.84
CA GLU A 98 4.97 2.62 19.65
C GLU A 98 4.72 3.93 20.40
N LYS A 99 5.72 4.83 20.42
CA LYS A 99 5.59 6.13 21.06
C LYS A 99 4.56 6.97 20.30
N ALA A 100 3.52 7.44 21.00
CA ALA A 100 2.43 8.22 20.42
C ALA A 100 2.91 9.40 19.55
N ALA A 101 3.96 10.11 19.98
CA ALA A 101 4.53 11.23 19.22
C ALA A 101 5.18 10.80 17.89
N ASP A 102 5.73 9.60 17.81
CA ASP A 102 6.32 9.08 16.58
C ASP A 102 5.21 8.56 15.66
N VAL A 103 4.27 7.78 16.19
CA VAL A 103 3.07 7.33 15.46
C VAL A 103 2.35 8.51 14.82
N GLN A 104 2.09 9.58 15.59
CA GLN A 104 1.42 10.77 15.10
C GLN A 104 2.13 11.42 13.90
N LYS A 105 3.47 11.49 13.90
CA LYS A 105 4.22 12.04 12.75
C LYS A 105 4.02 11.22 11.49
N TYR A 106 4.10 9.89 11.62
CA TYR A 106 3.86 8.98 10.48
C TYR A 106 2.40 9.03 10.02
N SER A 107 1.42 9.13 10.94
CA SER A 107 0.01 9.32 10.58
C SER A 107 -0.21 10.60 9.78
N VAL A 108 0.38 11.73 10.19
CA VAL A 108 0.30 13.00 9.44
C VAL A 108 0.93 12.87 8.06
N MET A 109 2.07 12.18 7.96
CA MET A 109 2.73 11.92 6.68
C MET A 109 1.86 11.05 5.77
N TYR A 110 1.23 10.02 6.32
CA TYR A 110 0.29 9.15 5.61
C TYR A 110 -0.91 9.92 5.07
N GLU A 111 -1.50 10.79 5.90
CA GLU A 111 -2.60 11.67 5.50
C GLU A 111 -2.22 12.60 4.34
N HIS A 112 -1.00 13.14 4.36
CA HIS A 112 -0.51 13.99 3.28
C HIS A 112 -0.29 13.21 1.97
N LEU A 113 0.20 11.97 2.06
CA LEU A 113 0.35 11.08 0.89
C LEU A 113 -1.02 10.73 0.30
N ARG A 114 -1.97 10.38 1.16
CA ARG A 114 -3.35 10.06 0.79
C ARG A 114 -4.05 11.20 0.05
N ALA A 115 -3.84 12.43 0.51
CA ALA A 115 -4.42 13.63 -0.09
C ALA A 115 -3.83 13.98 -1.48
N GLN A 116 -2.59 13.55 -1.75
CA GLN A 116 -1.90 13.79 -3.03
C GLN A 116 -2.08 12.66 -4.04
N ALA A 117 -2.37 11.46 -3.57
CA ALA A 117 -2.58 10.32 -4.43
C ALA A 117 -3.86 10.48 -5.26
N LEU A 118 -3.89 9.84 -6.43
CA LEU A 118 -5.10 9.70 -7.23
C LEU A 118 -6.24 9.15 -6.38
N ASN A 119 -7.47 9.52 -6.72
CA ASN A 119 -8.62 8.91 -6.06
C ASN A 119 -8.69 7.40 -6.38
N VAL A 120 -9.52 6.66 -5.65
CA VAL A 120 -9.56 5.20 -5.73
C VAL A 120 -9.88 4.71 -7.15
N GLU A 121 -10.83 5.34 -7.85
CA GLU A 121 -11.22 4.95 -9.20
C GLU A 121 -10.13 5.26 -10.24
N GLN A 122 -9.54 6.45 -10.17
CA GLN A 122 -8.42 6.85 -11.00
C GLN A 122 -7.21 5.94 -10.79
N SER A 123 -6.94 5.54 -9.54
CA SER A 123 -5.87 4.61 -9.20
C SER A 123 -6.08 3.23 -9.81
N ARG A 124 -7.31 2.69 -9.75
CA ARG A 124 -7.64 1.42 -10.41
C ARG A 124 -7.45 1.50 -11.92
N GLN A 125 -7.94 2.56 -12.54
CA GLN A 125 -7.79 2.76 -13.98
C GLN A 125 -6.30 2.87 -14.37
N PHE A 126 -5.51 3.61 -13.59
CA PHE A 126 -4.08 3.78 -13.79
C PHE A 126 -3.32 2.45 -13.73
N ILE A 127 -3.59 1.61 -12.72
CA ILE A 127 -2.99 0.28 -12.58
C ILE A 127 -3.40 -0.61 -13.77
N ALA A 128 -4.67 -0.60 -14.17
CA ALA A 128 -5.17 -1.39 -15.29
C ALA A 128 -4.52 -0.98 -16.62
N ASP A 129 -4.24 0.30 -16.81
CA ASP A 129 -3.57 0.79 -18.02
C ASP A 129 -2.10 0.36 -18.07
N ILE A 130 -1.38 0.40 -16.95
CA ILE A 130 -0.03 -0.18 -16.86
C ILE A 130 -0.06 -1.68 -17.16
N ALA A 131 -1.04 -2.43 -16.65
CA ALA A 131 -1.16 -3.86 -16.93
C ALA A 131 -1.26 -4.16 -18.44
N LYS A 132 -1.98 -3.33 -19.20
CA LYS A 132 -2.10 -3.45 -20.67
C LYS A 132 -0.77 -3.19 -21.39
N GLU A 133 0.09 -2.32 -20.87
CA GLU A 133 1.42 -2.06 -21.44
C GLU A 133 2.32 -3.32 -21.40
N TYR A 134 2.12 -4.21 -20.43
CA TYR A 134 2.84 -5.48 -20.31
C TYR A 134 2.28 -6.61 -21.17
N ALA A 135 1.10 -6.44 -21.77
CA ALA A 135 0.53 -7.39 -22.72
C ALA A 135 1.09 -7.27 -24.15
N ARG A 136 1.86 -6.21 -24.43
CA ARG A 136 2.51 -5.94 -25.71
C ARG A 136 3.96 -6.43 -25.74
#